data_AF-A0A7C7WC47-F1
#
_entry.id   AF-A0A7C7WC47-F1
#
_cell.length_a   1.000
_cell.length_b   1.000
_cell.length_c   1.000
_cell.angle_alpha   90.00
_cell.angle_beta   90.00
_cell.angle_gamma   90.00
#
_symmetry.space_group_name_H-M   'P 1'
#
loop_
_entity.id
_entity.type
_entity.pdbx_description
1 polymer ?
#
loop_
_entity_poly.entity_id
_entity_poly.type
_entity_poly.pdbx_seq_one_letter_code
_entity_poly.pdbx_strand_id
1 'polypeptide(L)'
;MTKKLAIPATIGRPAMWLLSKGRRLRGTALDPFGRAEVRRLERTLVAEYRSAISQVLDGLTASGLDDAVATAALAMDVRGYEEIKMARGRTVLDQLRDRATDDR
;
A
#
# COMPACT_ATOMS: atom_id res chain seq x y z
N MET A 1 17.85 -26.15 6.62
CA MET A 1 17.95 -24.68 6.56
C MET A 1 18.79 -24.21 7.75
N THR A 2 20.10 -24.05 7.60
CA THR A 2 20.97 -23.85 8.78
C THR A 2 22.18 -22.96 8.48
N LYS A 3 21.94 -21.80 7.87
CA LYS A 3 22.88 -20.68 7.95
C LYS A 3 22.16 -19.49 8.57
N LYS A 4 22.24 -19.41 9.90
CA LYS A 4 21.80 -18.22 10.64
C LYS A 4 22.83 -17.12 10.35
N LEU A 5 22.42 -16.11 9.58
CA LEU A 5 23.23 -14.92 9.35
C LEU A 5 23.33 -14.15 10.68
N ALA A 6 24.50 -14.19 11.30
CA ALA A 6 24.82 -13.33 12.44
C ALA A 6 25.56 -12.09 11.91
N ILE A 7 24.98 -10.91 12.13
CA ILE A 7 25.61 -9.63 11.79
C ILE A 7 26.34 -9.13 13.05
N PRO A 8 27.68 -8.98 13.03
CA PRO A 8 28.42 -8.45 14.16
C PRO A 8 27.94 -7.04 14.54
N ALA A 9 27.79 -6.76 15.84
CA ALA A 9 27.29 -5.47 16.32
C ALA A 9 28.17 -4.28 15.91
N THR A 10 29.47 -4.50 15.74
CA THR A 10 30.45 -3.51 15.28
C THR A 10 30.15 -2.98 13.87
N ILE A 11 29.55 -3.81 13.01
CA ILE A 11 29.14 -3.43 11.65
C ILE A 11 27.64 -3.09 11.61
N GLY A 12 26.81 -3.88 12.30
CA GLY A 12 25.36 -3.72 12.28
C GLY A 12 24.88 -2.39 12.87
N ARG A 13 25.46 -1.95 13.99
CA ARG A 13 25.08 -0.68 14.65
C ARG A 13 25.33 0.56 13.77
N PRO A 14 26.54 0.79 13.21
CA PRO A 14 26.76 1.94 12.34
C PRO A 14 25.96 1.83 11.03
N ALA A 15 25.80 0.63 10.47
CA ALA A 15 24.97 0.44 9.27
C ALA A 15 23.50 0.81 9.52
N MET A 16 22.90 0.36 10.63
CA MET A 16 21.52 0.73 11.00
C MET A 16 21.39 2.23 11.31
N TRP A 17 22.40 2.84 11.94
CA TRP A 17 22.43 4.29 12.15
C TRP A 17 22.42 5.05 10.81
N LEU A 18 23.23 4.63 9.84
CA LEU A 18 23.26 5.24 8.51
C LEU A 18 21.92 5.07 7.78
N LEU A 19 21.35 3.86 7.80
CA LEU A 19 20.01 3.60 7.25
C LEU A 19 18.93 4.49 7.89
N SER A 20 19.03 4.77 9.19
CA SER A 20 18.10 5.67 9.88
C SER A 20 18.15 7.10 9.33
N LYS A 21 19.35 7.59 8.98
CA LYS A 21 19.55 8.91 8.36
C LYS A 21 19.05 8.92 6.90
N GLY A 22 19.12 7.77 6.23
CA GLY A 22 18.55 7.55 4.89
C GLY A 22 17.03 7.66 4.80
N ARG A 23 16.29 7.88 5.90
CA ARG A 23 14.82 8.06 5.88
C ARG A 23 14.36 9.14 4.89
N ARG A 24 15.17 10.18 4.68
CA ARG A 24 14.87 11.27 3.73
C ARG A 24 14.92 10.84 2.27
N LEU A 25 15.61 9.74 1.95
CA LEU A 25 15.68 9.21 0.59
C LEU A 25 14.39 8.49 0.18
N ARG A 26 13.50 8.15 1.12
CA ARG A 26 12.24 7.45 0.82
C ARG A 26 11.40 8.26 -0.16
N GLY A 27 10.90 7.58 -1.19
CA GLY A 27 10.12 8.22 -2.26
C GLY A 27 10.97 8.92 -3.32
N THR A 28 12.30 8.94 -3.18
CA THR A 28 13.22 9.45 -4.21
C THR A 28 13.77 8.31 -5.09
N ALA A 29 14.40 8.65 -6.22
CA ALA A 29 15.06 7.67 -7.09
C ALA A 29 16.21 6.90 -6.40
N LEU A 30 16.76 7.47 -5.31
CA LEU A 30 17.83 6.91 -4.49
C LEU A 30 17.33 5.98 -3.36
N ASP A 31 16.03 5.64 -3.32
CA ASP A 31 15.48 4.67 -2.36
C ASP A 31 15.64 3.23 -2.89
N PRO A 32 16.64 2.44 -2.43
CA PRO A 32 16.80 1.07 -2.89
C PRO A 32 15.60 0.18 -2.50
N PHE A 33 14.88 0.52 -1.42
CA PHE A 33 13.71 -0.23 -0.96
C PHE A 33 12.42 0.19 -1.66
N GLY A 34 12.42 1.34 -2.35
CA GLY A 34 11.27 1.89 -3.06
C GLY A 34 10.94 1.17 -4.36
N ARG A 35 11.83 0.30 -4.85
CA ARG A 35 11.65 -0.46 -6.10
C ARG A 35 10.94 -1.80 -5.91
N ALA A 36 10.81 -2.28 -4.68
CA ALA A 36 10.10 -3.53 -4.40
C ALA A 36 8.65 -3.44 -4.89
N GLU A 37 8.22 -4.40 -5.71
CA GLU A 37 6.89 -4.40 -6.31
C GLU A 37 5.78 -4.32 -5.26
N VAL A 38 5.94 -5.06 -4.16
CA VAL A 38 5.02 -5.04 -3.01
C VAL A 38 4.83 -3.62 -2.48
N ARG A 39 5.92 -2.86 -2.31
CA ARG A 39 5.87 -1.50 -1.78
C ARG A 39 5.26 -0.51 -2.77
N ARG A 40 5.45 -0.73 -4.08
CA ARG A 40 4.81 0.09 -5.11
C ARG A 40 3.31 -0.13 -5.10
N LEU A 41 2.86 -1.40 -5.11
CA LEU A 41 1.45 -1.75 -5.06
C LEU A 41 0.77 -1.19 -3.80
N GLU A 42 1.38 -1.39 -2.62
CA GLU A 42 0.84 -0.86 -1.36
C GLU A 42 0.65 0.66 -1.39
N ARG A 43 1.62 1.41 -1.93
CA ARG A 43 1.52 2.88 -2.02
C ARG A 43 0.41 3.30 -2.99
N THR A 44 0.35 2.67 -4.16
CA THR A 44 -0.72 2.93 -5.13
C THR A 44 -2.09 2.67 -4.52
N LEU A 45 -2.25 1.53 -3.85
CA LEU A 45 -3.50 1.13 -3.21
C LEU A 45 -3.97 2.12 -2.15
N VAL A 46 -3.06 2.63 -1.31
CA VAL A 46 -3.38 3.66 -0.31
C VAL A 46 -3.83 4.96 -0.97
N ALA A 47 -3.15 5.40 -2.04
CA ALA A 47 -3.50 6.63 -2.74
C ALA A 47 -4.88 6.52 -3.41
N GLU A 48 -5.12 5.43 -4.13
CA GLU A 48 -6.35 5.17 -4.88
C GLU A 48 -7.54 5.00 -3.93
N TYR A 49 -7.37 4.24 -2.84
CA TYR A 49 -8.41 4.11 -1.82
C TYR A 49 -8.78 5.46 -1.19
N ARG A 50 -7.79 6.30 -0.84
CA ARG A 50 -8.06 7.64 -0.29
C ARG A 50 -8.81 8.53 -1.28
N SER A 51 -8.44 8.45 -2.56
CA SER A 51 -9.14 9.18 -3.62
C SER A 51 -10.59 8.72 -3.74
N ALA A 52 -10.83 7.41 -3.82
CA ALA A 52 -12.17 6.83 -3.91
C ALA A 52 -13.05 7.22 -2.72
N ILE A 53 -12.52 7.12 -1.48
CA ILE A 53 -13.25 7.55 -0.28
C ILE A 53 -13.57 9.05 -0.32
N SER A 54 -12.66 9.89 -0.77
CA SER A 54 -12.91 11.33 -0.84
C SER A 54 -14.04 11.63 -1.83
N GLN A 55 -14.04 11.01 -3.01
CA GLN A 55 -15.08 11.17 -4.02
C GLN A 55 -16.46 10.71 -3.52
N VAL A 56 -16.51 9.52 -2.92
CA VAL A 56 -17.74 8.98 -2.33
C VAL A 56 -18.29 9.89 -1.24
N LEU A 57 -17.43 10.48 -0.41
CA LEU A 57 -17.85 11.40 0.65
C LEU A 57 -18.37 12.74 0.09
N ASP A 58 -17.77 13.26 -0.98
CA ASP A 58 -18.19 14.51 -1.61
C ASP A 58 -19.59 14.39 -2.23
N GLY A 59 -19.95 13.20 -2.73
CA GLY A 59 -21.26 12.89 -3.33
C GLY A 59 -22.26 12.16 -2.43
N LEU A 60 -21.96 12.01 -1.13
CA LEU A 60 -22.72 11.11 -0.26
C LEU A 60 -24.18 11.53 -0.08
N THR A 61 -25.10 10.63 -0.42
CA THR A 61 -26.54 10.77 -0.20
C THR A 61 -27.08 9.59 0.60
N ALA A 62 -28.29 9.73 1.16
CA ALA A 62 -28.93 8.63 1.88
C ALA A 62 -29.16 7.40 0.99
N SER A 63 -29.45 7.59 -0.30
CA SER A 63 -29.62 6.51 -1.28
C SER A 63 -28.29 5.85 -1.70
N GLY A 64 -27.17 6.57 -1.63
CA GLY A 64 -25.84 6.07 -1.98
C GLY A 64 -25.02 5.54 -0.81
N LEU A 65 -25.61 5.44 0.39
CA LEU A 65 -24.90 5.03 1.60
C LEU A 65 -24.37 3.60 1.51
N ASP A 66 -25.16 2.68 0.95
CA ASP A 66 -24.76 1.27 0.84
C ASP A 66 -23.55 1.09 -0.08
N ASP A 67 -23.51 1.80 -1.21
CA ASP A 67 -22.37 1.80 -2.13
C ASP A 67 -21.13 2.45 -1.52
N ALA A 68 -21.33 3.50 -0.73
CA ALA A 68 -20.24 4.13 0.03
C ALA A 68 -19.60 3.16 1.03
N VAL A 69 -20.43 2.42 1.77
CA VAL A 69 -19.98 1.39 2.71
C VAL A 69 -19.30 0.24 1.97
N ALA A 70 -19.86 -0.22 0.84
CA ALA A 70 -19.27 -1.28 0.03
C ALA A 70 -17.88 -0.89 -0.51
N THR A 71 -17.73 0.35 -0.97
CA THR A 71 -16.44 0.90 -1.43
C THR A 71 -15.44 0.97 -0.28
N ALA A 72 -15.86 1.43 0.90
CA ALA A 72 -15.00 1.47 2.08
C ALA A 72 -14.56 0.08 2.54
N ALA A 73 -15.44 -0.93 2.42
CA ALA A 73 -15.19 -2.30 2.84
C ALA A 73 -14.12 -3.01 2.00
N LEU A 74 -13.85 -2.58 0.76
CA LEU A 74 -12.84 -3.17 -0.13
C LEU A 74 -11.43 -3.24 0.52
N ALA A 75 -11.10 -2.30 1.40
CA ALA A 75 -9.83 -2.31 2.13
C ALA A 75 -9.63 -3.57 2.99
N MET A 76 -10.72 -4.18 3.47
CA MET A 76 -10.68 -5.38 4.33
C MET A 76 -10.23 -6.64 3.58
N ASP A 77 -10.29 -6.63 2.25
CA ASP A 77 -9.88 -7.76 1.41
C ASP A 77 -8.36 -7.78 1.13
N VAL A 78 -7.66 -6.70 1.46
CA VAL A 78 -6.20 -6.61 1.34
C VAL A 78 -5.53 -7.32 2.53
N ARG A 79 -5.60 -8.65 2.55
CA ARG A 79 -5.05 -9.49 3.63
C ARG A 79 -4.27 -10.69 3.12
N GLY A 80 -3.27 -11.15 3.89
CA GLY A 80 -2.37 -12.25 3.54
C GLY A 80 -0.90 -11.82 3.41
N TYR A 81 -0.03 -12.76 3.09
CA TYR A 81 1.41 -12.53 2.89
C TYR A 81 1.83 -12.80 1.45
N GLU A 82 2.95 -12.18 1.05
CA GLU A 82 3.62 -12.40 -0.24
C GLU A 82 2.67 -12.36 -1.45
N GLU A 83 2.62 -13.43 -2.24
CA GLU A 83 1.86 -13.50 -3.50
C GLU A 83 0.37 -13.29 -3.29
N ILE A 84 -0.20 -13.81 -2.19
CA ILE A 84 -1.62 -13.67 -1.87
C ILE A 84 -1.97 -12.19 -1.68
N LYS A 85 -1.09 -11.44 -0.98
CA LYS A 85 -1.29 -10.00 -0.77
C LYS A 85 -1.19 -9.24 -2.09
N MET A 86 -0.27 -9.62 -2.96
CA MET A 86 -0.10 -9.01 -4.28
C MET A 86 -1.32 -9.24 -5.17
N ALA A 87 -1.83 -10.48 -5.23
CA ALA A 87 -3.00 -10.81 -6.03
C ALA A 87 -4.24 -10.04 -5.54
N ARG A 88 -4.55 -10.12 -4.23
CA ARG A 88 -5.69 -9.41 -3.65
C ARG A 88 -5.58 -7.90 -3.76
N GLY A 89 -4.38 -7.36 -3.52
CA GLY A 89 -4.14 -5.91 -3.66
C GLY A 89 -4.35 -5.42 -5.09
N ARG A 90 -4.00 -6.21 -6.11
CA ARG A 90 -4.29 -5.87 -7.51
C ARG A 90 -5.79 -5.90 -7.79
N THR A 91 -6.50 -6.94 -7.35
CA THR A 91 -7.96 -7.03 -7.52
C THR A 91 -8.69 -5.86 -6.87
N VAL A 92 -8.32 -5.48 -5.65
CA VAL A 92 -8.93 -4.32 -4.96
C VAL A 92 -8.62 -3.02 -5.70
N LEU A 93 -7.41 -2.86 -6.25
CA LEU A 93 -7.06 -1.69 -7.05
C LEU A 93 -7.93 -1.57 -8.30
N ASP A 94 -8.14 -2.68 -9.02
CA ASP A 94 -8.99 -2.69 -10.22
C ASP A 94 -10.44 -2.36 -9.84
N GLN A 95 -10.96 -2.95 -8.76
CA GLN A 95 -12.31 -2.67 -8.25
C GLN A 95 -12.52 -1.22 -7.80
N LEU A 96 -11.49 -0.55 -7.27
CA LEU A 96 -11.54 0.87 -6.92
C LEU A 96 -11.60 1.76 -8.17
N ARG A 97 -10.86 1.38 -9.22
CA ARG A 97 -10.80 2.13 -10.49
C ARG A 97 -12.07 2.00 -11.30
N ASP A 98 -12.65 0.80 -11.34
CA ASP A 98 -13.91 0.56 -12.04
C ASP A 98 -15.03 1.40 -11.43
N ARG A 99 -15.13 1.42 -10.09
CA ARG A 99 -16.10 2.24 -9.36
C ARG A 99 -15.88 3.75 -9.55
N ALA A 100 -14.63 4.20 -9.61
CA ALA A 100 -14.32 5.61 -9.87
C ALA A 100 -14.65 6.04 -11.32
N THR A 101 -14.82 5.09 -12.25
CA THR A 101 -15.15 5.38 -13.65
C THR A 101 -16.66 5.38 -13.89
N ASP A 102 -17.42 4.61 -13.12
CA ASP A 102 -18.89 4.50 -13.21
C ASP A 102 -19.62 5.75 -12.64
N ASP A 103 -18.94 6.51 -11.77
CA ASP A 103 -19.47 7.71 -11.10
C ASP A 103 -19.25 9.02 -11.91
N ARG A 104 -18.97 8.91 -13.22
CA ARG A 104 -18.58 10.01 -14.12
C ARG A 104 -19.55 10.19 -15.28
#